data_AF-A0A7J3E2Y6-F1
#
_entry.id   AF-A0A7J3E2Y6-F1
#
_cell.length_a   1.000
_cell.length_b   1.000
_cell.length_c   1.000
_cell.angle_alpha   90.00
_cell.angle_beta   90.00
_cell.angle_gamma   90.00
#
_symmetry.space_group_name_H-M   'P 1'
#
loop_
_entity.id
_entity.type
_entity.pdbx_description
1 polymer ?
#
loop_
_entity_poly.entity_id
_entity_poly.type
_entity_poly.pdbx_seq_one_letter_code
_entity_poly.pdbx_strand_id
1 'polypeptide(L)'
;MCSFSDKALVLLARYGIGCAPLEKREELEKMIKEGKCNEDLLKLLFPTAYTAILKSSKDLVTEEDVRKYFLLTHNKFVQKARKGFCTAYLAKVEKCYGNECDVRHKEGRERVRCFEELKEGDFVIVHLGYVAEKYDKNLRTW
;
A
#
# COMPACT_ATOMS: atom_id res chain seq x y z
N MET A 1 -1.64 22.73 11.08
CA MET A 1 -1.42 21.29 11.33
C MET A 1 -1.43 20.60 9.98
N CYS A 2 -0.45 19.73 9.72
CA CYS A 2 -0.44 18.92 8.50
C CYS A 2 -1.49 17.80 8.67
N SER A 3 -2.36 17.61 7.68
CA SER A 3 -3.44 16.60 7.70
C SER A 3 -3.35 15.70 6.47
N PHE A 4 -3.95 14.52 6.53
CA PHE A 4 -4.04 13.65 5.35
C PHE A 4 -5.27 13.98 4.51
N SER A 5 -5.15 13.79 3.20
CA SER A 5 -6.33 13.63 2.33
C SER A 5 -6.95 12.25 2.52
N ASP A 6 -8.26 12.12 2.28
CA ASP A 6 -8.97 10.83 2.37
C ASP A 6 -8.29 9.74 1.51
N LYS A 7 -7.85 10.10 0.30
CA LYS A 7 -7.15 9.17 -0.60
C LYS A 7 -5.80 8.72 -0.04
N ALA A 8 -5.06 9.62 0.62
CA ALA A 8 -3.81 9.27 1.28
C ALA A 8 -4.03 8.31 2.46
N LEU A 9 -5.10 8.51 3.25
CA LEU A 9 -5.46 7.59 4.33
C LEU A 9 -5.83 6.21 3.79
N VAL A 10 -6.65 6.14 2.73
CA VAL A 10 -6.99 4.87 2.07
C VAL A 10 -5.73 4.17 1.54
N LEU A 11 -4.84 4.92 0.88
CA LEU A 11 -3.61 4.33 0.35
C LEU A 11 -2.70 3.84 1.48
N LEU A 12 -2.57 4.59 2.57
CA LEU A 12 -1.83 4.15 3.76
C LEU A 12 -2.42 2.85 4.34
N ALA A 13 -3.75 2.74 4.42
CA ALA A 13 -4.42 1.53 4.87
C ALA A 13 -4.12 0.34 3.94
N ARG A 14 -4.15 0.54 2.62
CA ARG A 14 -3.85 -0.52 1.64
C ARG A 14 -2.41 -1.02 1.73
N TYR A 15 -1.43 -0.14 1.87
CA TYR A 15 -0.06 -0.57 2.15
C TYR A 15 0.06 -1.22 3.54
N GLY A 16 -0.61 -0.69 4.55
CA GLY A 16 -0.47 -1.14 5.94
C GLY A 16 -1.16 -2.45 6.28
N ILE A 17 -2.18 -2.88 5.54
CA ILE A 17 -3.09 -3.95 5.98
C ILE A 17 -2.40 -5.30 6.25
N GLY A 18 -1.36 -5.65 5.48
CA GLY A 18 -0.58 -6.86 5.73
C GLY A 18 0.19 -6.84 7.06
N CYS A 19 0.49 -5.66 7.60
CA CYS A 19 1.10 -5.46 8.92
C CYS A 19 0.08 -5.39 10.06
N ALA A 20 -1.22 -5.20 9.78
CA ALA A 20 -2.21 -5.02 10.83
C ALA A 20 -2.47 -6.34 11.59
N PRO A 21 -2.81 -6.26 12.90
CA PRO A 21 -3.35 -7.39 13.66
C PRO A 21 -4.55 -8.02 12.95
N LEU A 22 -4.69 -9.34 13.02
CA LEU A 22 -5.70 -10.09 12.25
C LEU A 22 -7.12 -9.56 12.52
N GLU A 23 -7.44 -9.26 13.78
CA GLU A 23 -8.73 -8.74 14.24
C GLU A 23 -9.06 -7.33 13.71
N LYS A 24 -8.06 -6.60 13.21
CA LYS A 24 -8.23 -5.26 12.60
C LYS A 24 -8.25 -5.28 11.09
N ARG A 25 -7.87 -6.40 10.44
CA ARG A 25 -7.82 -6.47 8.98
C ARG A 25 -9.20 -6.32 8.37
N GLU A 26 -10.22 -7.01 8.88
CA GLU A 26 -11.58 -6.92 8.32
C GLU A 26 -12.15 -5.49 8.40
N GLU A 27 -11.91 -4.79 9.51
CA GLU A 27 -12.27 -3.39 9.69
C GLU A 27 -11.58 -2.51 8.63
N LEU A 28 -10.27 -2.68 8.44
CA LEU A 28 -9.51 -1.96 7.42
C LEU A 28 -9.97 -2.31 5.99
N GLU A 29 -10.24 -3.57 5.67
CA GLU A 29 -10.74 -3.98 4.35
C GLU A 29 -12.06 -3.27 4.01
N LYS A 30 -12.96 -3.17 5.00
CA LYS A 30 -14.23 -2.45 4.84
C LYS A 30 -14.00 -0.96 4.55
N MET A 31 -13.16 -0.30 5.34
CA MET A 31 -12.83 1.12 5.17
C MET A 31 -12.17 1.41 3.82
N ILE A 32 -11.26 0.54 3.38
CA ILE A 32 -10.62 0.63 2.06
C ILE A 32 -11.66 0.53 0.95
N LYS A 33 -12.61 -0.40 1.03
CA LYS A 33 -13.69 -0.57 0.04
C LYS A 33 -14.65 0.63 0.01
N GLU A 34 -14.92 1.23 1.16
CA GLU A 34 -15.74 2.45 1.30
C GLU A 34 -15.01 3.72 0.83
N GLY A 35 -13.69 3.64 0.59
CA GLY A 35 -12.88 4.77 0.15
C GLY A 35 -12.68 5.84 1.23
N LYS A 36 -12.89 5.49 2.51
CA LYS A 36 -12.73 6.40 3.66
C LYS A 36 -12.07 5.66 4.81
N CYS A 37 -11.02 6.24 5.38
CA CYS A 37 -10.30 5.66 6.50
C CYS A 37 -10.28 6.60 7.71
N ASN A 38 -10.25 6.03 8.91
CA ASN A 38 -10.16 6.75 10.18
C ASN A 38 -8.69 7.02 10.48
N GLU A 39 -8.32 8.30 10.48
CA GLU A 39 -6.94 8.74 10.69
C GLU A 39 -6.38 8.32 12.05
N ASP A 40 -7.16 8.41 13.13
CA ASP A 40 -6.73 8.02 14.47
C ASP A 40 -6.44 6.53 14.56
N LEU A 41 -7.26 5.71 13.90
CA LEU A 41 -7.02 4.27 13.78
C LEU A 41 -5.72 3.99 13.02
N LEU A 42 -5.50 4.64 11.87
CA LEU A 42 -4.28 4.43 11.08
C LEU A 42 -3.02 4.92 11.81
N LYS A 43 -3.13 6.00 12.59
CA LYS A 43 -2.06 6.49 13.47
C LYS A 43 -1.73 5.48 14.56
N LEU A 44 -2.73 4.81 15.12
CA LEU A 44 -2.55 3.76 16.13
C LEU A 44 -1.91 2.49 15.53
N LEU A 45 -2.38 2.07 14.36
CA LEU A 45 -1.93 0.83 13.72
C LEU A 45 -0.57 0.97 13.03
N PHE A 46 -0.28 2.13 12.44
CA PHE A 46 0.91 2.38 11.63
C PHE A 46 1.69 3.63 12.08
N PRO A 47 2.03 3.77 13.38
CA PRO A 47 2.57 5.02 13.94
C PRO A 47 3.90 5.44 13.28
N THR A 48 4.75 4.48 12.94
CA THR A 48 6.04 4.73 12.29
C THR A 48 5.86 5.29 10.88
N ALA A 49 5.00 4.67 10.07
CA ALA A 49 4.72 5.13 8.71
C ALA A 49 4.07 6.51 8.74
N TYR A 50 3.04 6.66 9.58
CA TYR A 50 2.31 7.91 9.74
C TYR A 50 3.24 9.08 10.13
N THR A 51 4.10 8.88 11.14
CA THR A 51 5.07 9.91 11.58
C THR A 51 6.11 10.23 10.51
N ALA A 52 6.60 9.23 9.78
CA ALA A 52 7.60 9.43 8.73
C ALA A 52 7.04 10.23 7.55
N ILE A 53 5.81 9.91 7.12
CA ILE A 53 5.11 10.61 6.03
C ILE A 53 4.84 12.07 6.42
N LEU A 54 4.32 12.32 7.63
CA LEU A 54 4.09 13.69 8.12
C LEU A 54 5.36 14.55 8.14
N LYS A 55 6.50 13.96 8.55
CA LYS A 55 7.77 14.70 8.59
C LYS A 55 8.27 15.13 7.21
N SER A 56 7.87 14.42 6.15
CA SER A 56 8.24 14.76 4.77
C SER A 56 7.30 15.75 4.09
N SER A 57 6.13 16.02 4.65
CA SER A 57 5.09 16.85 4.04
C SER A 57 4.96 18.19 4.76
N LYS A 58 4.69 19.27 4.00
CA LYS A 58 4.61 20.64 4.55
C LYS A 58 3.20 21.07 4.92
N ASP A 59 2.20 20.62 4.16
CA ASP A 59 0.81 21.09 4.26
C ASP A 59 -0.20 19.92 4.30
N LEU A 60 -0.68 19.45 3.16
CA LEU A 60 -1.60 18.31 3.04
C LEU A 60 -0.81 17.08 2.60
N VAL A 61 -0.95 15.96 3.33
CA VAL A 61 -0.40 14.67 2.90
C VAL A 61 -1.27 14.09 1.79
N THR A 62 -0.62 13.79 0.66
CA THR A 62 -1.24 13.23 -0.53
C THR A 62 -0.87 11.76 -0.72
N GLU A 63 -1.54 11.09 -1.66
CA GLU A 63 -1.18 9.73 -2.07
C GLU A 63 0.29 9.63 -2.50
N GLU A 64 0.83 10.69 -3.11
CA GLU A 64 2.21 10.72 -3.57
C GLU A 64 3.21 10.69 -2.41
N ASP A 65 2.90 11.33 -1.28
CA ASP A 65 3.73 11.26 -0.08
C ASP A 65 3.75 9.84 0.51
N VAL A 66 2.61 9.15 0.49
CA VAL A 66 2.48 7.75 0.91
C VAL A 66 3.29 6.84 -0.03
N ARG A 67 3.16 7.01 -1.35
CA ARG A 67 3.96 6.28 -2.35
C ARG A 67 5.45 6.48 -2.14
N LYS A 68 5.90 7.73 -2.02
CA LYS A 68 7.31 8.08 -1.77
C LYS A 68 7.84 7.38 -0.54
N TYR A 69 7.05 7.38 0.53
CA TYR A 69 7.43 6.68 1.74
C TYR A 69 7.59 5.18 1.50
N PHE A 70 6.59 4.48 0.97
CA PHE A 70 6.64 3.02 0.84
C PHE A 70 7.67 2.55 -0.21
N LEU A 71 7.68 3.16 -1.39
CA LEU A 71 8.54 2.73 -2.50
C LEU A 71 10.01 3.10 -2.33
N LEU A 72 10.30 4.24 -1.67
CA LEU A 72 11.68 4.73 -1.51
C LEU A 72 12.18 4.57 -0.08
N THR A 73 11.56 5.27 0.87
CA THR A 73 12.08 5.39 2.24
C THR A 73 11.98 4.09 3.02
N HIS A 74 10.80 3.48 3.03
CA HIS A 74 10.50 2.21 3.71
C HIS A 74 11.30 1.07 3.11
N ASN A 75 11.22 0.86 1.78
CA ASN A 75 12.01 -0.16 1.10
C ASN A 75 13.51 -0.04 1.40
N LYS A 76 14.08 1.18 1.41
CA LYS A 76 15.47 1.40 1.80
C LYS A 76 15.76 0.99 3.24
N PHE A 77 14.86 1.27 4.18
CA PHE A 77 15.02 0.85 5.58
C PHE A 77 14.92 -0.67 5.75
N VAL A 78 13.93 -1.30 5.11
CA VAL A 78 13.70 -2.74 5.15
C VAL A 78 14.88 -3.52 4.56
N GLN A 79 15.41 -3.06 3.42
CA GLN A 79 16.60 -3.64 2.80
C GLN A 79 17.82 -3.55 3.71
N LYS A 80 18.08 -2.38 4.32
CA LYS A 80 19.17 -2.20 5.29
C LYS A 80 19.04 -3.12 6.50
N ALA A 81 17.82 -3.36 6.96
CA ALA A 81 17.52 -4.25 8.09
C ALA A 81 17.58 -5.75 7.73
N ARG A 82 17.84 -6.11 6.46
CA ARG A 82 17.77 -7.50 5.93
C ARG A 82 16.41 -8.18 6.16
N LYS A 83 15.32 -7.41 6.21
CA LYS A 83 13.95 -7.90 6.45
C LYS A 83 13.10 -7.87 5.18
N GLY A 84 13.60 -8.45 4.08
CA GLY A 84 13.03 -8.31 2.73
C GLY A 84 11.53 -8.58 2.57
N PHE A 85 10.91 -9.32 3.49
CA PHE A 85 9.48 -9.65 3.47
C PHE A 85 8.53 -8.43 3.49
N CYS A 86 8.96 -7.27 4.00
CA CYS A 86 8.14 -6.06 4.10
C CYS A 86 8.41 -5.06 2.96
N THR A 87 8.90 -5.51 1.82
CA THR A 87 9.21 -4.64 0.67
C THR A 87 7.96 -4.43 -0.16
N ALA A 88 7.68 -3.20 -0.61
CA ALA A 88 6.67 -2.92 -1.63
C ALA A 88 7.29 -3.05 -3.03
N TYR A 89 6.63 -3.76 -3.95
CA TYR A 89 7.20 -4.06 -5.27
C TYR A 89 6.17 -4.03 -6.39
N LEU A 90 6.67 -3.79 -7.60
CA LEU A 90 5.89 -3.88 -8.83
C LEU A 90 5.69 -5.35 -9.24
N ALA A 91 4.46 -5.71 -9.55
CA ALA A 91 4.11 -7.01 -10.10
C ALA A 91 3.14 -6.87 -11.28
N LYS A 92 3.12 -7.87 -12.16
CA LYS A 92 2.17 -7.96 -13.28
C LYS A 92 1.07 -8.97 -12.94
N VAL A 93 -0.18 -8.58 -13.11
CA VAL A 93 -1.35 -9.45 -12.94
C VAL A 93 -1.38 -10.49 -14.05
N GLU A 94 -1.39 -11.77 -13.67
CA GLU A 94 -1.47 -12.90 -14.61
C GLU A 94 -2.87 -13.47 -14.72
N LYS A 95 -3.62 -13.49 -13.61
CA LYS A 95 -4.98 -14.04 -13.56
C LYS A 95 -5.73 -13.53 -12.32
N CYS A 96 -7.04 -13.27 -12.45
CA CYS A 96 -7.88 -12.80 -11.34
C CYS A 96 -8.94 -13.84 -10.93
N TYR A 97 -9.26 -13.87 -9.63
CA TYR A 97 -10.25 -14.73 -9.00
C TYR A 97 -11.00 -13.93 -7.93
N GLY A 98 -12.09 -13.25 -8.32
CA GLY A 98 -12.83 -12.40 -7.39
C GLY A 98 -11.94 -11.29 -6.81
N ASN A 99 -11.68 -11.34 -5.50
CA ASN A 99 -10.84 -10.39 -4.77
C ASN A 99 -9.38 -10.85 -4.59
N GLU A 100 -8.93 -11.84 -5.36
CA GLU A 100 -7.55 -12.29 -5.38
C GLU A 100 -7.02 -12.31 -6.81
N CYS A 101 -5.71 -12.15 -6.99
CA CYS A 101 -5.05 -12.35 -8.27
C CYS A 101 -3.70 -13.06 -8.13
N ASP A 102 -3.40 -13.91 -9.10
CA ASP A 102 -2.05 -14.43 -9.28
C ASP A 102 -1.23 -13.34 -9.98
N VAL A 103 -0.13 -12.94 -9.36
CA VAL A 103 0.78 -11.91 -9.87
C VAL A 103 2.18 -12.47 -10.09
N ARG A 104 2.91 -11.92 -11.05
CA ARG A 104 4.32 -12.23 -11.31
C ARG A 104 5.20 -11.03 -10.99
N HIS A 105 6.22 -11.27 -10.18
CA HIS A 105 7.29 -10.32 -9.88
C HIS A 105 8.66 -10.96 -10.18
N LYS A 106 9.75 -10.24 -9.93
CA LYS A 106 11.11 -10.68 -10.29
C LYS A 106 11.52 -12.02 -9.65
N GLU A 107 11.01 -12.30 -8.45
CA GLU A 107 11.43 -13.47 -7.65
C GLU A 107 10.50 -14.67 -7.84
N GLY A 108 9.33 -14.49 -8.45
CA GLY A 108 8.40 -15.60 -8.65
C GLY A 108 6.97 -15.17 -8.92
N ARG A 109 6.06 -16.08 -8.57
CA ARG A 109 4.62 -15.88 -8.64
C ARG A 109 4.03 -16.07 -7.26
N GLU A 110 3.00 -15.32 -6.96
CA GLU A 110 2.26 -15.42 -5.71
C GLU A 110 0.80 -15.03 -5.95
N ARG A 111 -0.05 -15.37 -4.98
CA ARG A 111 -1.44 -14.94 -4.94
C ARG A 111 -1.57 -13.80 -3.95
N VAL A 112 -2.18 -12.70 -4.39
CA VAL A 112 -2.37 -11.50 -3.59
C VAL A 112 -3.84 -11.12 -3.54
N ARG A 113 -4.24 -10.44 -2.46
CA ARG A 113 -5.59 -9.87 -2.32
C ARG A 113 -5.67 -8.50 -2.99
N CYS A 114 -6.77 -8.22 -3.66
CA CYS A 114 -7.04 -6.93 -4.30
C CYS A 114 -8.31 -6.27 -3.75
N PHE A 115 -8.29 -4.93 -3.74
CA PHE A 115 -9.41 -4.09 -3.29
C PHE A 115 -10.10 -3.34 -4.43
N GLU A 116 -9.60 -3.52 -5.65
CA GLU A 116 -10.09 -2.89 -6.86
C GLU A 116 -10.14 -3.92 -7.98
N GLU A 117 -10.94 -3.64 -9.01
CA GLU A 117 -11.04 -4.51 -10.18
C GLU A 117 -9.74 -4.46 -10.99
N LEU A 118 -9.14 -5.64 -11.17
CA LEU A 118 -7.91 -5.83 -11.93
C LEU A 118 -8.16 -6.77 -13.09
N LYS A 119 -7.42 -6.57 -14.18
CA LYS A 119 -7.41 -7.49 -15.32
C LYS A 119 -6.01 -8.00 -15.60
N GLU A 120 -5.95 -9.14 -16.29
CA GLU A 120 -4.69 -9.70 -16.78
C GLU A 120 -3.90 -8.65 -17.57
N GLY A 121 -2.60 -8.57 -17.29
CA GLY A 121 -1.71 -7.59 -17.89
C GLY A 121 -1.60 -6.25 -17.17
N ASP A 122 -2.47 -5.95 -16.20
CA ASP A 122 -2.30 -4.78 -15.34
C ASP A 122 -0.99 -4.89 -14.54
N PHE A 123 -0.36 -3.74 -14.28
CA PHE A 123 0.73 -3.64 -13.33
C PHE A 123 0.19 -3.11 -12.02
N VAL A 124 0.69 -3.63 -10.90
CA VAL A 124 0.25 -3.28 -9.56
C VAL A 124 1.44 -3.13 -8.63
N ILE A 125 1.28 -2.31 -7.59
CA ILE A 125 2.18 -2.33 -6.44
C ILE A 125 1.60 -3.27 -5.39
N VAL A 126 2.43 -4.20 -4.92
CA VAL A 126 2.10 -5.18 -3.89
C VAL A 126 2.90 -4.88 -2.63
N HIS A 127 2.28 -5.05 -1.47
CA HIS A 127 2.95 -5.04 -0.18
C HIS A 127 2.32 -6.09 0.74
N LEU A 128 3.13 -7.04 1.23
CA LEU A 128 2.72 -8.10 2.17
C LEU A 128 1.49 -8.91 1.75
N GLY A 129 1.42 -9.31 0.47
CA GLY A 129 0.32 -10.15 -0.05
C GLY A 129 -0.95 -9.37 -0.41
N TYR A 130 -0.92 -8.04 -0.39
CA TYR A 130 -2.03 -7.18 -0.78
C TYR A 130 -1.63 -6.23 -1.90
N VAL A 131 -2.52 -6.00 -2.85
CA VAL A 131 -2.40 -4.94 -3.86
C VAL A 131 -2.66 -3.60 -3.18
N ALA A 132 -1.64 -2.76 -3.14
CA ALA A 132 -1.74 -1.41 -2.62
C ALA A 132 -2.43 -0.48 -3.63
N GLU A 133 -2.06 -0.59 -4.90
CA GLU A 133 -2.63 0.21 -5.99
C GLU A 133 -2.31 -0.38 -7.35
N LYS A 134 -3.15 -0.07 -8.33
CA LYS A 134 -2.83 -0.27 -9.74
C LYS A 134 -1.79 0.77 -10.19
N TYR A 135 -0.72 0.28 -10.79
CA TYR A 135 0.35 1.11 -11.32
C TYR A 135 -0.03 1.64 -12.70
N ASP A 136 -0.29 2.95 -12.79
CA ASP A 136 -0.44 3.63 -14.07
C ASP A 136 0.93 4.15 -14.55
N LYS A 137 1.41 3.63 -15.68
CA LYS A 137 2.65 4.07 -16.35
C LYS A 137 2.67 5.56 -16.72
N ASN A 138 1.52 6.24 -16.72
CA ASN A 138 1.39 7.67 -16.94
C ASN A 138 1.60 8.50 -15.67
N LEU A 139 1.71 7.87 -14.49
CA LEU A 139 2.28 8.48 -13.30
C LEU A 139 3.76 8.73 -13.61
N ARG A 140 4.04 9.89 -14.20
CA ARG A 140 5.38 10.29 -14.62
C ARG A 140 6.35 10.15 -13.44
N THR A 141 7.42 9.40 -13.72
CA THR A 141 8.74 9.41 -13.07
C THR A 141 8.84 8.93 -11.63
N TRP A 142 9.60 7.85 -11.46
CA TRP A 142 10.52 7.62 -10.35
C TRP A 142 11.93 7.49 -10.91
#